data_AF-A0A5B8R5B3-F1
#
_entry.id   AF-A0A5B8R5B3-F1
#
_cell.length_a   1.000
_cell.length_b   1.000
_cell.length_c   1.000
_cell.angle_alpha   90.00
_cell.angle_beta   90.00
_cell.angle_gamma   90.00
#
_symmetry.space_group_name_H-M   'P 1'
#
loop_
_entity.id
_entity.type
_entity.pdbx_description
1 polymer ?
#
loop_
_entity_poly.entity_id
_entity_poly.type
_entity_poly.pdbx_seq_one_letter_code
_entity_poly.pdbx_strand_id
1 'polypeptide(L)' 'MLREMFNFNSASDTVKTYVLRLRRAKQMETLELMVERLEADAKNAVERADIATAYCIRELEIANSVG' A
#
# COMPACT_ATOMS: atom_id res chain seq x y z
N MET A 1 -6.93 -17.59 -6.51
CA MET A 1 -5.55 -17.26 -6.95
C MET A 1 -5.28 -15.74 -6.88
N LEU A 2 -5.50 -15.08 -5.74
CA LEU A 2 -5.17 -13.63 -5.56
C LEU A 2 -4.17 -13.40 -4.42
N ARG A 3 -4.00 -14.37 -3.51
CA ARG A 3 -3.10 -14.26 -2.35
C ARG A 3 -1.61 -14.24 -2.72
N GLU A 4 -1.23 -14.77 -3.88
CA GLU A 4 0.18 -14.84 -4.28
C GLU A 4 0.70 -13.59 -5.01
N MET A 5 -0.18 -12.65 -5.40
CA MET A 5 0.23 -11.53 -6.26
C MET A 5 0.89 -10.36 -5.51
N PHE A 6 0.78 -10.28 -4.19
CA PHE A 6 1.23 -9.12 -3.41
C PHE A 6 2.21 -9.51 -2.31
N ASN A 7 3.37 -10.05 -2.70
CA ASN A 7 4.47 -10.30 -1.77
C ASN A 7 5.35 -9.05 -1.62
N PHE A 8 5.41 -8.49 -0.40
CA PHE A 8 6.27 -7.35 -0.07
C PHE A 8 7.73 -7.58 -0.46
N ASN A 9 8.24 -8.81 -0.33
CA ASN A 9 9.66 -9.11 -0.59
C ASN A 9 10.02 -9.03 -2.07
N SER A 10 9.07 -9.34 -2.97
CA SER A 10 9.25 -9.24 -4.42
C SER A 10 8.82 -7.90 -5.01
N ALA A 11 8.29 -6.98 -4.20
CA ALA A 11 7.89 -5.66 -4.66
C ALA A 11 9.11 -4.76 -5.00
N SER A 12 8.89 -3.77 -5.87
CA SER A 12 9.89 -2.76 -6.19
C SER A 12 10.28 -1.94 -4.95
N ASP A 13 11.46 -1.33 -4.95
CA ASP A 13 11.91 -0.50 -3.82
C ASP A 13 11.00 0.71 -3.57
N THR A 14 10.40 1.24 -4.64
CA THR A 14 9.40 2.32 -4.57
C THR A 14 8.13 1.86 -3.85
N VAL A 15 7.57 0.71 -4.24
CA VAL A 15 6.41 0.11 -3.56
C VAL A 15 6.73 -0.16 -2.09
N LYS A 16 7.90 -0.75 -1.80
CA LYS A 16 8.35 -1.00 -0.42
C LYS A 16 8.40 0.30 0.40
N THR A 17 8.87 1.39 -0.20
CA THR A 17 8.90 2.72 0.44
C THR A 17 7.49 3.21 0.79
N TYR A 18 6.52 3.10 -0.13
CA TYR A 18 5.14 3.47 0.17
C TYR A 18 4.51 2.56 1.23
N VAL A 19 4.72 1.24 1.18
CA VAL A 19 4.25 0.31 2.23
C VAL A 19 4.78 0.73 3.60
N LEU A 20 6.07 1.03 3.72
CA LEU A 20 6.66 1.50 4.98
C LEU A 20 6.02 2.79 5.50
N ARG A 21 5.65 3.72 4.60
CA ARG A 21 4.90 4.93 4.98
C ARG A 21 3.49 4.58 5.47
N LEU A 22 2.78 3.71 4.74
CA LEU A 22 1.41 3.28 5.03
C LEU A 22 1.31 2.38 6.27
N ARG A 23 2.40 1.74 6.74
CA ARG A 23 2.42 0.91 7.97
C ARG A 23 2.03 1.65 9.26
N ARG A 24 2.04 2.98 9.24
CA ARG A 24 1.53 3.82 10.32
C ARG A 24 0.01 3.74 10.44
N ALA A 25 -0.71 3.52 9.34
CA ALA A 25 -2.14 3.26 9.36
C ALA A 25 -2.43 1.90 10.01
N LYS A 26 -3.13 1.92 11.15
CA LYS A 26 -3.58 0.71 11.87
C LYS A 26 -5.03 0.34 11.56
N GLN A 27 -5.78 1.28 11.00
CA GLN A 27 -7.19 1.14 10.64
C GLN A 27 -7.36 1.46 9.16
N MET A 28 -8.38 0.89 8.51
CA MET A 28 -8.62 1.08 7.07
C MET A 28 -8.93 2.53 6.71
N GLU A 29 -9.75 3.23 7.48
CA GLU A 29 -10.07 4.65 7.24
C GLU A 29 -8.80 5.53 7.19
N THR A 30 -7.85 5.29 8.10
CA THR A 30 -6.57 6.00 8.08
C THR A 30 -5.72 5.63 6.85
N LEU A 31 -5.78 4.36 6.43
CA LEU A 31 -5.04 3.88 5.26
C LEU A 31 -5.55 4.55 3.99
N GLU A 32 -6.87 4.60 3.80
CA GLU A 32 -7.53 5.24 2.66
C GLU A 32 -7.16 6.73 2.57
N LEU A 33 -7.30 7.48 3.67
CA LEU A 33 -6.93 8.90 3.71
C LEU A 33 -5.44 9.16 3.40
N MET A 34 -4.55 8.26 3.83
CA MET A 34 -3.12 8.37 3.51
C MET A 34 -2.84 8.10 2.04
N VAL A 35 -3.54 7.14 1.44
CA VAL A 35 -3.40 6.80 0.02
C VAL A 35 -3.92 7.92 -0.87
N GLU A 36 -5.10 8.46 -0.59
CA GLU A 36 -5.65 9.60 -1.36
C GLU A 36 -4.66 10.78 -1.42
N ARG A 37 -4.00 11.09 -0.30
CA ARG A 37 -2.97 12.14 -0.25
C ARG A 37 -1.75 11.80 -1.11
N LEU A 38 -1.26 10.56 -1.02
CA LEU A 38 -0.11 10.13 -1.82
C LEU A 38 -0.43 10.12 -3.31
N GLU A 39 -1.64 9.71 -3.71
CA GLU A 39 -2.08 9.70 -5.10
C GLU A 39 -2.29 11.11 -5.66
N ALA A 40 -2.74 12.06 -4.82
CA ALA A 40 -2.82 13.48 -5.19
C ALA A 40 -1.42 14.08 -5.45
N ASP A 41 -0.42 13.67 -4.67
CA ASP A 41 0.97 14.11 -4.82
C ASP A 41 1.74 13.36 -5.94
N ALA A 42 1.17 12.29 -6.49
CA ALA A 42 1.83 11.44 -7.47
C ALA A 42 2.07 12.15 -8.81
N LYS A 43 3.33 12.14 -9.26
CA LYS A 43 3.78 12.92 -10.42
C LYS A 43 3.47 12.26 -11.75
N ASN A 44 3.25 10.95 -11.75
CA ASN A 44 2.98 10.17 -12.96
C ASN A 44 2.16 8.91 -12.65
N ALA A 45 1.75 8.22 -13.71
CA ALA A 45 0.92 7.02 -13.60
C ALA A 45 1.65 5.83 -12.95
N VAL A 46 2.97 5.75 -13.09
CA VAL A 46 3.78 4.68 -12.47
C VAL A 46 3.77 4.82 -10.95
N GLU A 47 3.96 6.04 -10.45
CA GLU A 47 3.93 6.35 -9.02
C GLU A 47 2.56 6.02 -8.41
N ARG A 48 1.46 6.35 -9.11
CA ARG A 48 0.10 5.96 -8.68
C ARG A 48 -0.08 4.44 -8.63
N ALA A 49 0.43 3.71 -9.61
CA ALA A 49 0.37 2.25 -9.62
C ALA A 49 1.18 1.62 -8.46
N ASP A 50 2.34 2.19 -8.14
CA ASP A 50 3.15 1.77 -7.00
C ASP A 50 2.45 2.04 -5.66
N ILE A 51 1.78 3.19 -5.53
CA ILE A 51 0.97 3.53 -4.34
C ILE A 51 -0.22 2.56 -4.20
N ALA A 52 -0.95 2.28 -5.29
CA ALA A 52 -2.06 1.34 -5.28
C ALA A 52 -1.59 -0.09 -4.91
N THR A 53 -0.42 -0.50 -5.39
CA THR A 53 0.19 -1.80 -5.00
C THR A 53 0.53 -1.81 -3.51
N ALA A 54 1.07 -0.71 -2.99
CA ALA A 54 1.39 -0.57 -1.57
C ALA A 54 0.13 -0.57 -0.68
N TYR A 55 -0.96 0.04 -1.15
CA TYR A 55 -2.28 -0.02 -0.51
C TYR A 55 -2.74 -1.47 -0.35
N CYS A 56 -2.77 -2.25 -1.43
CA CYS A 56 -3.21 -3.65 -1.40
C CYS A 56 -2.39 -4.49 -0.40
N ILE A 57 -1.06 -4.31 -0.38
CA ILE A 57 -0.19 -5.00 0.58
C ILE A 57 -0.58 -4.61 2.02
N ARG A 58 -0.76 -3.32 2.28
CA ARG A 58 -1.05 -2.85 3.65
C ARG A 58 -2.47 -3.21 4.11
N GLU A 59 -3.45 -3.19 3.21
CA GLU A 59 -4.82 -3.64 3.46
C GLU A 59 -4.83 -5.10 3.94
N LEU A 60 -4.09 -5.97 3.23
CA LEU A 60 -3.91 -7.37 3.63
C LEU A 60 -3.21 -7.51 4.99
N GLU A 61 -2.16 -6.72 5.24
CA GLU A 61 -1.47 -6.72 6.54
C GLU A 61 -2.44 -6.32 7.68
N ILE A 62 -3.28 -5.30 7.48
CA ILE A 62 -4.28 -4.87 8.48
C ILE A 62 -5.33 -5.97 8.70
N ALA A 63 -5.90 -6.49 7.61
CA ALA A 63 -6.92 -7.54 7.68
C ALA A 63 -6.42 -8.80 8.42
N ASN A 64 -5.16 -9.20 8.19
CA ASN A 64 -4.56 -10.35 8.88
C ASN A 64 -4.12 -10.05 10.33
N SER A 65 -3.96 -8.78 10.72
CA SER A 65 -3.60 -8.39 12.10
C SER A 65 -4.79 -8.37 13.05
N VAL A 66 -6.01 -8.38 12.51
CA VAL A 66 -7.29 -8.40 13.27
C VAL A 66 -7.81 -9.85 13.44
N GLY A 67 -7.11 -10.83 12.85
CA GLY A 67 -7.42 -12.26 12.93
C GLY A 67 -6.72 -13.00 14.06
#